data_AF-A0A356W5V1-F1
#
_entry.id   AF-A0A356W5V1-F1
#
_cell.length_a   1.000
_cell.length_b   1.000
_cell.length_c   1.000
_cell.angle_alpha   90.00
_cell.angle_beta   90.00
_cell.angle_gamma   90.00
#
_symmetry.space_group_name_H-M   'P 1'
#
loop_
_entity.id
_entity.type
_entity.pdbx_description
1 polymer ?
#
loop_
_entity_poly.entity_id
_entity_poly.type
_entity_poly.pdbx_seq_one_letter_code
_entity_poly.pdbx_strand_id
1 'polypeptide(L)'
;ARASDDGSSRQTMDEGIGLAMALTLPAAAALMIAPVFLIDAFFTRGEFLPSDAAMSGSALFHFAWGVPAFVLIKVLAPAFFAREDTKTPMRYALVS
;
A
#
# COMPACT_ATOMS: atom_id res chain seq x y z
N ALA A 1 -30.50 -20.14 8.71
CA ALA A 1 -30.03 -18.82 9.20
C ALA A 1 -28.96 -18.23 8.27
N ARG A 2 -29.22 -18.02 6.96
CA ARG A 2 -28.16 -17.67 5.98
C ARG A 2 -28.61 -16.69 4.89
N ALA A 3 -29.43 -15.69 5.21
CA ALA A 3 -29.90 -14.72 4.20
C ALA A 3 -29.79 -13.24 4.63
N SER A 4 -29.14 -12.95 5.77
CA SER A 4 -29.03 -11.59 6.32
C SER A 4 -27.58 -11.07 6.46
N ASP A 5 -26.57 -11.84 6.06
CA ASP A 5 -25.14 -11.51 6.31
C ASP A 5 -24.44 -10.71 5.21
N ASP A 6 -25.08 -10.48 4.06
CA ASP A 6 -24.51 -9.70 2.95
C ASP A 6 -24.23 -8.24 3.35
N GLY A 7 -25.04 -7.68 4.26
CA GLY A 7 -24.84 -6.33 4.79
C GLY A 7 -23.66 -6.27 5.77
N SER A 8 -23.56 -7.24 6.67
CA SER A 8 -22.48 -7.35 7.67
C SER A 8 -21.10 -7.54 7.01
N SER A 9 -21.03 -8.39 5.98
CA SER A 9 -19.79 -8.65 5.24
C SER A 9 -19.31 -7.43 4.44
N ARG A 10 -20.25 -6.69 3.82
CA ARG A 10 -19.94 -5.44 3.12
C ARG A 10 -19.48 -4.35 4.08
N GLN A 11 -20.16 -4.19 5.21
CA GLN A 11 -19.76 -3.22 6.21
C GLN A 11 -18.35 -3.48 6.75
N THR A 12 -18.02 -4.74 7.06
CA THR A 12 -16.66 -5.13 7.51
C THR A 12 -15.60 -4.81 6.45
N MET A 13 -15.93 -5.00 5.17
CA MET A 13 -15.03 -4.66 4.06
C MET A 13 -14.84 -3.14 3.93
N ASP A 14 -15.92 -2.36 4.00
CA ASP A 14 -15.86 -0.90 3.92
C ASP A 14 -15.05 -0.31 5.10
N GLU A 15 -15.23 -0.85 6.31
CA GLU A 15 -14.44 -0.49 7.49
C GLU A 15 -12.96 -0.85 7.31
N GLY A 16 -12.66 -2.03 6.77
CA GLY A 16 -11.29 -2.47 6.49
C GLY A 16 -10.59 -1.60 5.43
N ILE A 17 -11.29 -1.24 4.36
CA ILE A 17 -10.80 -0.32 3.33
C ILE A 17 -10.61 1.08 3.92
N GLY A 18 -11.57 1.57 4.69
CA GLY A 18 -11.51 2.86 5.38
C GLY A 18 -10.30 2.96 6.31
N LEU A 19 -10.07 1.94 7.14
CA LEU A 19 -8.91 1.87 8.04
C LEU A 19 -7.59 1.82 7.27
N ALA A 20 -7.53 1.01 6.20
CA ALA A 20 -6.33 0.90 5.37
C ALA A 20 -5.99 2.24 4.70
N MET A 21 -6.98 2.94 4.16
CA MET A 21 -6.79 4.27 3.57
C MET A 21 -6.41 5.30 4.62
N ALA A 22 -7.05 5.28 5.79
CA ALA A 22 -6.75 6.19 6.89
C ALA A 22 -5.29 6.09 7.36
N LEU A 23 -4.67 4.91 7.29
CA LEU A 23 -3.27 4.72 7.66
C LEU A 23 -2.29 4.95 6.51
N THR A 24 -2.66 4.54 5.29
CA THR A 24 -1.74 4.56 4.15
C THR A 24 -1.67 5.90 3.45
N LEU A 25 -2.73 6.70 3.44
CA LEU A 25 -2.70 8.06 2.91
C LEU A 25 -1.71 8.96 3.67
N PRO A 26 -1.74 9.07 5.01
CA PRO A 26 -0.76 9.88 5.73
C PRO A 26 0.65 9.27 5.64
N ALA A 27 0.79 7.94 5.59
CA ALA A 27 2.09 7.31 5.40
C ALA A 27 2.70 7.64 4.02
N ALA A 28 1.91 7.53 2.95
CA ALA A 28 2.32 7.91 1.60
C ALA A 28 2.65 9.40 1.52
N ALA A 29 1.84 10.27 2.15
CA ALA A 29 2.12 11.69 2.24
C ALA A 29 3.45 11.98 2.96
N ALA A 30 3.72 11.31 4.09
CA ALA A 30 4.99 11.47 4.82
C ALA A 30 6.20 11.06 3.95
N LEU A 31 6.08 9.97 3.19
CA LEU A 31 7.11 9.51 2.25
C LEU A 31 7.31 10.49 1.09
N MET A 32 6.24 11.15 0.62
CA MET A 32 6.32 12.16 -0.45
C MET A 32 6.90 13.50 0.02
N ILE A 33 6.66 13.89 1.28
CA ILE A 33 7.12 15.18 1.82
C ILE A 33 8.63 15.19 2.07
N ALA A 34 9.17 14.10 2.62
CA ALA A 34 10.56 14.06 3.09
C ALA A 34 11.39 12.87 2.55
N PRO A 35 11.31 12.52 1.24
CA PRO A 35 11.96 11.31 0.73
C PRO A 35 13.49 11.39 0.82
N VAL A 36 14.09 12.53 0.42
CA VAL A 36 15.54 12.72 0.46
C VAL A 36 16.04 12.74 1.91
N PHE A 37 15.32 13.40 2.82
CA PHE A 37 15.68 13.42 4.24
C PHE A 37 15.68 12.02 4.87
N LEU A 38 14.68 11.19 4.54
CA LEU A 38 14.63 9.81 5.01
C LEU A 38 15.82 9.01 4.48
N ILE A 39 16.08 9.07 3.18
CA ILE A 39 17.21 8.34 2.59
C ILE A 39 18.54 8.81 3.16
N ASP A 40 18.72 10.12 3.31
CA ASP A 40 19.97 10.69 3.81
C ASP A 40 20.25 10.25 5.26
N ALA A 41 19.24 10.33 6.13
CA ALA A 41 19.34 9.90 7.52
C ALA A 41 19.68 8.40 7.66
N PHE A 42 19.12 7.55 6.80
CA PHE A 42 19.29 6.11 6.90
C PHE A 42 20.51 5.58 6.14
N PHE A 43 20.93 6.20 5.03
CA PHE A 43 21.87 5.57 4.10
C PHE A 43 23.16 6.35 3.86
N THR A 44 23.20 7.68 4.10
CA THR A 44 24.41 8.49 3.84
C THR A 44 25.50 8.24 4.88
N ARG A 45 26.33 7.21 4.64
CA ARG A 45 27.52 6.85 5.41
C ARG A 45 28.56 6.19 4.50
N GLY A 46 29.84 6.45 4.76
CA GLY A 46 30.95 5.83 4.01
C GLY A 46 30.92 6.25 2.53
N GLU A 47 30.79 5.27 1.64
CA GLU A 47 30.77 5.46 0.19
C GLU A 47 29.44 6.00 -0.36
N PHE A 48 28.39 6.08 0.45
CA PHE A 48 27.10 6.61 -0.01
C PHE A 48 27.09 8.14 0.14
N LEU A 49 27.11 8.84 -0.99
CA LEU A 49 27.22 10.29 -1.02
C LEU A 49 25.83 10.96 -0.92
N PRO A 50 25.77 12.24 -0.48
CA PRO A 50 24.52 13.01 -0.49
C PRO A 50 23.87 13.12 -1.89
N SER A 51 24.65 13.06 -2.96
CA SER A 51 24.14 13.01 -4.34
C SER A 51 23.35 11.73 -4.62
N ASP A 52 23.81 10.60 -4.07
CA ASP A 52 23.15 9.30 -4.24
C ASP A 52 21.85 9.27 -3.43
N ALA A 53 21.83 9.94 -2.27
CA ALA A 53 20.64 10.15 -1.46
C ALA A 53 19.57 10.97 -2.22
N ALA A 54 19.97 12.01 -2.96
CA ALA A 54 19.05 12.79 -3.79
C ALA A 54 18.43 11.95 -4.91
N MET A 55 19.25 11.16 -5.62
CA MET A 55 18.76 10.27 -6.67
C MET A 55 17.83 9.18 -6.12
N SER A 56 18.22 8.54 -5.02
CA SER A 56 17.43 7.49 -4.37
C SER A 56 16.14 8.05 -3.74
N GLY A 57 16.19 9.27 -3.20
CA GLY A 57 15.01 9.99 -2.71
C GLY A 57 14.01 10.28 -3.83
N SER A 58 14.47 10.59 -5.04
CA SER A 58 13.57 10.75 -6.19
C SER A 58 12.85 9.44 -6.54
N ALA A 59 13.53 8.29 -6.44
CA ALA A 59 12.90 6.98 -6.62
C ALA A 59 11.88 6.69 -5.50
N LEU A 60 12.22 6.99 -4.25
CA LEU A 60 11.32 6.82 -3.11
C LEU A 60 10.03 7.64 -3.25
N PHE A 61 10.13 8.88 -3.75
CA PHE A 61 8.96 9.71 -4.04
C PHE A 61 8.00 9.02 -5.02
N HIS A 62 8.51 8.42 -6.09
CA HIS A 62 7.68 7.70 -7.06
C HIS A 62 7.09 6.42 -6.47
N PHE A 63 7.83 5.69 -5.62
CA PHE A 63 7.29 4.51 -4.92
C PHE A 63 6.19 4.85 -3.92
N ALA A 64 6.23 6.04 -3.30
CA ALA A 64 5.23 6.46 -2.33
C ALA A 64 3.81 6.49 -2.92
N TRP A 65 3.65 6.77 -4.22
CA TRP A 65 2.36 6.73 -4.92
C TRP A 65 1.71 5.35 -4.91
N GLY A 66 2.51 4.28 -4.91
CA GLY A 66 2.02 2.90 -4.91
C GLY A 66 1.60 2.39 -3.53
N VAL A 67 1.95 3.08 -2.45
CA VAL A 67 1.75 2.60 -1.07
C VAL A 67 0.27 2.36 -0.74
N PRO A 68 -0.67 3.28 -1.03
CA PRO A 68 -2.09 3.06 -0.74
C PRO A 68 -2.65 1.86 -1.52
N ALA A 69 -2.29 1.74 -2.80
CA ALA A 69 -2.73 0.66 -3.66
C ALA A 69 -2.19 -0.70 -3.18
N PHE A 70 -0.92 -0.76 -2.79
CA PHE A 70 -0.27 -2.00 -2.35
C PHE A 70 -0.91 -2.59 -1.09
N VAL A 71 -1.29 -1.74 -0.14
CA VAL A 71 -1.99 -2.19 1.07
C VAL A 71 -3.43 -2.59 0.76
N LEU A 72 -4.11 -1.85 -0.12
CA LEU A 72 -5.48 -2.16 -0.51
C LEU A 72 -5.60 -3.57 -1.12
N ILE A 73 -4.65 -3.99 -1.96
CA ILE A 73 -4.58 -5.36 -2.50
C ILE A 73 -4.60 -6.42 -1.38
N LYS A 74 -3.88 -6.17 -0.28
CA LYS A 74 -3.83 -7.11 0.87
C LYS A 74 -5.13 -7.15 1.66
N VAL A 75 -5.87 -6.04 1.73
CA VAL A 75 -7.19 -5.98 2.38
C VAL A 75 -8.24 -6.72 1.55
N LEU A 76 -8.15 -6.60 0.22
CA LEU A 76 -9.10 -7.24 -0.69
C LEU A 76 -8.86 -8.75 -0.85
N ALA A 77 -7.62 -9.22 -0.75
CA ALA A 77 -7.28 -10.62 -0.99
C ALA A 77 -8.10 -11.62 -0.15
N PRO A 78 -8.23 -11.49 1.19
CA PRO A 78 -9.05 -12.40 2.00
C PRO A 78 -10.50 -12.48 1.55
N ALA A 79 -11.08 -11.37 1.07
CA ALA A 79 -12.47 -11.35 0.61
C ALA A 79 -12.68 -12.11 -0.70
N PHE A 80 -11.68 -12.14 -1.59
CA PHE A 80 -11.71 -12.98 -2.78
C PHE A 80 -11.55 -14.47 -2.42
N PHE A 81 -10.62 -14.80 -1.51
CA PHE A 81 -10.44 -16.17 -1.02
C PHE A 81 -11.67 -16.71 -0.28
N ALA A 82 -12.35 -15.88 0.52
CA ALA A 82 -13.58 -16.26 1.23
C ALA A 82 -14.75 -16.58 0.29
N ARG A 83 -14.72 -16.06 -0.95
CA ARG A 83 -15.71 -16.33 -2.00
C ARG A 83 -15.29 -17.45 -2.95
N GLU A 84 -14.25 -18.20 -2.59
CA GLU A 84 -13.62 -19.23 -3.41
C GLU A 84 -13.11 -18.73 -4.79
N ASP A 85 -12.97 -17.41 -4.96
CA ASP A 85 -12.47 -16.80 -6.19
C ASP A 85 -10.98 -16.46 -6.06
N THR A 86 -10.14 -17.45 -6.35
CA THR A 86 -8.68 -17.30 -6.36
C THR A 86 -8.14 -16.82 -7.71
N LYS A 87 -8.96 -16.85 -8.76
CA LYS A 87 -8.55 -16.55 -10.14
C LYS A 87 -8.55 -15.04 -10.39
N THR A 88 -9.53 -14.32 -9.85
CA THR A 88 -9.65 -12.87 -10.04
C THR A 88 -8.46 -12.10 -9.48
N PRO A 89 -7.98 -12.34 -8.24
CA PRO A 89 -6.76 -11.70 -7.73
C PRO A 89 -5.51 -12.02 -8.56
N MET A 90 -5.39 -13.27 -9.03
CA MET A 90 -4.22 -13.71 -9.78
C MET A 90 -4.14 -13.08 -11.18
N ARG A 91 -5.30 -12.83 -11.82
CA ARG A 91 -5.38 -12.10 -13.09
C ARG A 91 -4.95 -10.65 -12.92
N TYR A 92 -5.38 -9.97 -11.85
CA TYR A 92 -4.93 -8.62 -11.58
C TYR A 92 -3.43 -8.57 -11.33
N ALA A 93 -2.89 -9.48 -10.51
CA ALA A 93 -1.45 -9.57 -10.24
C ALA A 93 -0.60 -9.88 -11.48
N LEU A 94 -1.16 -10.54 -12.50
CA LEU A 94 -0.46 -10.81 -13.76
C LEU A 94 -0.42 -9.59 -14.69
N VAL A 95 -1.43 -8.72 -14.62
CA VAL A 95 -1.57 -7.55 -15.51
C VAL A 95 -0.90 -6.30 -14.93
N SER A 96 -0.87 -6.15 -13.60
CA SER A 96 -0.26 -5.04 -12.88
C SER A 96 1.22 -5.25 -12.59
#